data_AF-A0A822FMD6-F1
#
_entry.id   AF-A0A822FMD6-F1
#
_cell.length_a   1.000
_cell.length_b   1.000
_cell.length_c   1.000
_cell.angle_alpha   90.00
_cell.angle_beta   90.00
_cell.angle_gamma   90.00
#
_symmetry.space_group_name_H-M   'P 1'
#
loop_
_entity.id
_entity.type
_entity.pdbx_description
1 polymer ?
#
loop_
_entity_poly.entity_id
_entity_poly.type
_entity_poly.pdbx_seq_one_letter_code
_entity_poly.pdbx_strand_id
1 'polypeptide(L)'
;LEDIEITVSDHVQKILKPNWSASWEEIGAENELEDTYTLSIPTLEECVKKIINCMGMQACERSDKIPEGKASHAFYLAGVHRGGHDVLVRAKMALGGTTVYP
;
A
#
# COMPACT_ATOMS: atom_id res chain seq x y z
N LEU A 1 -25.20 -16.01 16.61
CA LEU A 1 -24.83 -14.79 15.86
C LEU A 1 -23.39 -14.99 15.45
N GLU A 2 -23.03 -14.59 14.23
CA GLU A 2 -21.67 -14.67 13.71
C GLU A 2 -20.86 -13.47 14.20
N ASP A 3 -19.54 -13.62 14.27
CA ASP A 3 -18.64 -12.54 14.67
C ASP A 3 -18.50 -11.51 13.54
N ILE A 4 -18.43 -10.23 13.92
CA ILE A 4 -18.21 -9.12 13.00
C ILE A 4 -16.81 -8.56 13.25
N GLU A 5 -15.99 -8.51 12.21
CA GLU A 5 -14.68 -7.87 12.23
C GLU A 5 -14.77 -6.51 11.53
N ILE A 6 -14.18 -5.48 12.14
CA ILE A 6 -14.02 -4.15 11.54
C ILE A 6 -12.53 -3.90 11.33
N THR A 7 -12.17 -3.53 10.11
CA THR A 7 -10.79 -3.38 9.63
C THR A 7 -10.51 -1.95 9.17
N VAL A 8 -9.25 -1.68 8.80
CA VAL A 8 -8.84 -0.39 8.20
C VAL A 8 -9.59 -0.12 6.89
N SER A 9 -9.80 -1.17 6.08
CA SER A 9 -10.51 -1.05 4.81
C SER A 9 -11.94 -0.53 4.93
N ASP A 10 -12.60 -0.74 6.08
CA ASP A 10 -13.95 -0.22 6.37
C ASP A 10 -13.98 1.29 6.65
N HIS A 11 -12.80 1.91 6.78
CA HIS A 11 -12.62 3.34 7.07
C HIS A 11 -12.11 4.12 5.85
N VAL A 12 -11.85 3.45 4.73
CA VAL A 12 -11.24 4.05 3.54
C VAL A 12 -12.06 3.74 2.30
N GLN A 13 -12.40 4.77 1.54
CA GLN A 13 -12.99 4.62 0.22
C GLN A 13 -11.92 4.64 -0.86
N LYS A 14 -11.91 3.65 -1.75
CA LYS A 14 -11.01 3.58 -2.91
C LYS A 14 -11.24 4.74 -3.87
N ILE A 15 -10.16 5.43 -4.28
CA ILE A 15 -10.22 6.46 -5.33
C ILE A 15 -9.05 6.34 -6.30
N LEU A 16 -9.29 6.60 -7.58
CA LEU A 16 -8.22 6.63 -8.58
C LEU A 16 -7.62 8.04 -8.66
N LYS A 17 -6.31 8.16 -8.43
CA LYS A 17 -5.54 9.37 -8.77
C LYS A 17 -4.74 9.11 -10.05
N PRO A 18 -5.07 9.74 -11.20
CA PRO A 18 -4.36 9.53 -12.46
C PRO A 18 -2.88 9.98 -12.43
N ASN A 19 -2.57 10.97 -11.59
CA ASN A 19 -1.23 11.45 -11.33
C ASN A 19 -1.01 11.42 -9.80
N TRP A 20 -0.49 10.31 -9.30
CA TRP A 20 -0.31 10.10 -7.87
C TRP A 20 0.76 11.02 -7.30
N SER A 21 1.84 11.27 -8.06
CA SER A 21 2.93 12.16 -7.63
C SER A 21 2.46 13.59 -7.39
N ALA A 22 1.63 14.14 -8.29
CA ALA A 22 1.07 15.47 -8.10
C ALA A 22 0.16 15.54 -6.86
N SER A 23 -0.67 14.52 -6.61
CA SER A 23 -1.48 14.47 -5.40
C SER A 23 -0.64 14.32 -4.12
N TRP A 24 0.49 13.61 -4.19
CA TRP A 24 1.45 13.48 -3.08
C TRP A 24 2.13 14.81 -2.76
N GLU A 25 2.48 15.60 -3.78
CA GLU A 25 3.04 16.94 -3.59
C GLU A 25 2.00 17.91 -3.04
N GLU A 26 0.74 17.81 -3.50
CA GLU A 26 -0.37 18.67 -3.07
C GLU A 26 -0.76 18.46 -1.60
N ILE A 27 -0.81 17.21 -1.12
CA ILE A 27 -1.12 16.92 0.29
C ILE A 27 -0.01 17.39 1.23
N GLY A 28 1.24 17.41 0.76
CA GLY A 28 2.41 17.85 1.51
C GLY A 28 2.86 16.87 2.60
N ALA A 29 4.00 17.19 3.22
CA ALA A 29 4.69 16.31 4.17
C ALA A 29 4.33 16.56 5.66
N GLU A 30 3.37 17.44 5.95
CA GLU A 30 3.03 17.84 7.33
C GLU A 30 2.67 16.62 8.20
N ASN A 31 1.93 15.67 7.62
CA ASN A 31 1.48 14.44 8.29
C ASN A 31 2.06 13.18 7.63
N GLU A 32 3.19 13.30 6.92
CA GLU A 32 3.88 12.15 6.32
C GLU A 32 4.55 11.31 7.43
N LEU A 33 4.29 10.00 7.42
CA LEU A 33 4.90 9.02 8.32
C LEU A 33 5.48 7.87 7.50
N GLU A 34 6.61 7.33 7.95
CA GLU A 34 7.31 6.22 7.31
C GLU A 34 7.70 5.17 8.34
N ASP A 35 7.39 3.90 8.04
CA ASP A 35 7.76 2.73 8.83
C ASP A 35 8.27 1.61 7.93
N THR A 36 9.09 0.72 8.49
CA THR A 36 9.63 -0.46 7.80
C THR A 36 9.16 -1.75 8.46
N TYR A 37 8.62 -2.67 7.66
CA TYR A 37 8.08 -3.95 8.11
C TYR A 37 8.77 -5.12 7.40
N THR A 38 8.94 -6.24 8.11
CA THR A 38 9.36 -7.52 7.50
C THR A 38 8.15 -8.44 7.40
N LEU A 39 7.90 -8.95 6.20
CA LEU A 39 6.76 -9.79 5.90
C LEU A 39 7.23 -11.19 5.50
N SER A 40 6.66 -12.23 6.11
CA SER A 40 6.91 -13.63 5.73
C SER A 40 6.11 -14.04 4.48
N ILE A 41 6.10 -13.18 3.45
CA ILE A 41 5.41 -13.40 2.19
C ILE A 41 6.47 -13.65 1.10
N PRO A 42 6.39 -14.77 0.35
CA PRO A 42 7.49 -15.21 -0.50
C PRO A 42 7.64 -14.42 -1.81
N THR A 43 6.60 -13.71 -2.25
CA THR A 43 6.58 -13.01 -3.54
C THR A 43 6.11 -11.57 -3.40
N LEU A 44 6.62 -10.68 -4.26
CA LEU A 44 6.18 -9.29 -4.31
C LEU A 44 4.71 -9.20 -4.75
N GLU A 45 4.28 -10.10 -5.64
CA GLU A 45 2.91 -10.16 -6.19
C GLU A 45 1.88 -10.46 -5.12
N GLU A 46 2.16 -11.43 -4.26
CA GLU A 46 1.29 -11.75 -3.13
C GLU A 46 1.31 -10.61 -2.09
N CYS A 47 2.48 -10.00 -1.87
CA CYS A 47 2.63 -8.90 -0.94
C CYS A 47 1.79 -7.68 -1.35
N VAL A 48 1.89 -7.25 -2.62
CA VAL A 48 1.08 -6.17 -3.20
C VAL A 48 -0.42 -6.45 -3.02
N LYS A 49 -0.88 -7.65 -3.38
CA LYS A 49 -2.31 -8.02 -3.25
C LYS A 49 -2.78 -7.96 -1.81
N LYS A 50 -1.99 -8.49 -0.86
CA LYS A 50 -2.33 -8.47 0.56
C LYS A 50 -2.40 -7.05 1.11
N ILE A 51 -1.45 -6.18 0.76
CA ILE A 51 -1.45 -4.79 1.21
C ILE A 51 -2.65 -4.02 0.62
N ILE A 52 -2.94 -4.17 -0.68
CA ILE A 52 -4.12 -3.55 -1.31
C ILE A 52 -5.41 -3.95 -0.58
N ASN A 53 -5.57 -5.24 -0.27
CA ASN A 53 -6.76 -5.76 0.41
C ASN A 53 -6.84 -5.26 1.85
N CYS A 54 -5.74 -5.29 2.60
CA CYS A 54 -5.68 -4.83 3.99
C CYS A 54 -6.01 -3.34 4.10
N MET A 55 -5.43 -2.51 3.23
CA MET A 55 -5.64 -1.06 3.25
C MET A 55 -7.00 -0.66 2.67
N GLY A 56 -7.60 -1.49 1.81
CA GLY A 56 -8.86 -1.14 1.14
C GLY A 56 -8.71 0.04 0.18
N MET A 57 -7.52 0.24 -0.39
CA MET A 57 -7.21 1.40 -1.25
C MET A 57 -7.08 1.00 -2.73
N GLN A 58 -7.03 2.00 -3.61
CA GLN A 58 -6.88 1.80 -5.05
C GLN A 58 -5.41 1.91 -5.46
N ALA A 59 -4.91 0.90 -6.16
CA ALA A 59 -3.63 0.99 -6.84
C ALA A 59 -3.68 2.02 -7.98
N CYS A 60 -2.72 2.95 -7.97
CA CYS A 60 -2.58 4.01 -8.97
C CYS A 60 -1.51 3.65 -10.00
N GLU A 61 -1.61 4.25 -11.19
CA GLU A 61 -0.57 4.18 -12.23
C GLU A 61 -0.16 2.75 -12.67
N ARG A 62 -1.05 1.77 -12.49
CA ARG A 62 -0.79 0.33 -12.74
C ARG A 62 0.36 -0.23 -11.90
N SER A 63 0.67 0.43 -10.78
CA SER A 63 1.76 0.05 -9.89
C SER A 63 1.49 -1.27 -9.13
N ASP A 64 0.28 -1.82 -9.22
CA ASP A 64 -0.03 -3.19 -8.78
C ASP A 64 0.63 -4.28 -9.64
N LYS A 65 1.10 -3.93 -10.84
CA LYS A 65 1.79 -4.85 -11.74
C LYS A 65 3.29 -4.81 -11.48
N ILE A 66 3.84 -5.93 -11.03
CA ILE A 66 5.27 -6.09 -10.83
C ILE A 66 5.91 -6.54 -12.17
N PRO A 67 6.96 -5.86 -12.65
CA PRO A 67 7.72 -6.33 -13.81
C PRO A 67 8.49 -7.62 -13.47
N GLU A 68 8.56 -8.55 -14.44
CA GLU A 68 9.27 -9.81 -14.27
C GLU A 68 10.75 -9.62 -13.90
N GLY A 69 11.26 -10.49 -13.02
CA GLY A 69 12.68 -10.50 -12.63
C GLY A 69 13.11 -9.39 -11.67
N LYS A 70 12.18 -8.60 -11.12
CA LYS A 70 12.49 -7.55 -10.14
C LYS A 70 12.52 -8.10 -8.71
N ALA A 71 13.62 -7.85 -8.00
CA ALA A 71 13.76 -8.18 -6.57
C ALA A 71 13.25 -7.06 -5.64
N SER A 72 12.87 -5.91 -6.20
CA SER A 72 12.31 -4.78 -5.47
C SER A 72 11.23 -4.09 -6.31
N HIS A 73 10.21 -3.57 -5.65
CA HIS A 73 9.10 -2.90 -6.29
C HIS A 73 8.56 -1.78 -5.40
N ALA A 74 8.07 -0.71 -6.03
CA ALA A 74 7.36 0.35 -5.34
C ALA A 74 5.96 0.48 -5.95
N PHE A 75 4.95 0.65 -5.10
CA PHE A 75 3.59 0.87 -5.55
C PHE A 75 2.88 1.93 -4.73
N TYR A 76 1.82 2.46 -5.35
CA TYR A 76 1.14 3.66 -4.91
C TYR A 76 -0.34 3.38 -4.71
N LEU A 77 -0.85 3.74 -3.54
CA LEU A 77 -2.26 3.61 -3.21
C LEU A 77 -2.88 4.97 -2.97
N ALA A 78 -4.17 5.09 -3.32
CA ALA A 78 -4.99 6.24 -3.00
C ALA A 78 -6.35 5.82 -2.44
N GLY A 79 -6.83 6.61 -1.48
CA GLY A 79 -8.11 6.45 -0.82
C GLY A 79 -8.57 7.76 -0.20
N VAL A 80 -9.81 7.79 0.27
CA VAL A 80 -10.36 8.87 1.09
C VAL A 80 -10.73 8.27 2.44
N HIS A 81 -10.12 8.77 3.51
CA HIS A 81 -10.46 8.36 4.86
C HIS A 81 -11.79 8.99 5.29
N ARG A 82 -12.46 8.40 6.30
CA ARG A 82 -13.63 9.01 6.94
C ARG A 82 -13.35 10.48 7.28
N GLY A 83 -14.28 11.35 6.90
CA GLY A 83 -14.14 12.80 7.02
C GLY A 83 -13.75 13.50 5.72
N GLY A 84 -13.54 12.77 4.62
CA GLY A 84 -13.34 13.36 3.29
C GLY A 84 -11.90 13.76 2.96
N HIS A 85 -10.93 13.33 3.78
CA HIS A 85 -9.52 13.64 3.58
C HIS A 85 -8.86 12.57 2.71
N ASP A 86 -8.11 13.00 1.70
CA ASP A 86 -7.29 12.11 0.89
C ASP A 86 -6.22 11.45 1.76
N VAL A 87 -6.03 10.15 1.55
CA VAL A 87 -4.93 9.37 2.13
C VAL A 87 -4.19 8.68 1.00
N LEU A 88 -2.88 8.87 0.99
CA LEU A 88 -1.98 8.32 -0.02
C LEU A 88 -0.95 7.43 0.66
N VAL A 89 -0.57 6.34 0.00
CA VAL A 89 0.47 5.43 0.51
C VAL A 89 1.48 5.16 -0.59
N ARG A 90 2.76 5.26 -0.23
CA ARG A 90 3.89 4.77 -1.02
C ARG A 90 4.54 3.60 -0.30
N ALA A 91 4.38 2.41 -0.83
CA ALA A 91 4.99 1.21 -0.28
C ALA A 91 6.19 0.79 -1.16
N LYS A 92 7.38 0.75 -0.55
CA LYS A 92 8.62 0.25 -1.17
C LYS A 92 8.93 -1.11 -0.57
N MET A 93 9.09 -2.12 -1.41
CA MET A 93 9.33 -3.48 -0.98
C MET A 93 10.56 -4.04 -1.68
N ALA A 94 11.25 -4.93 -0.99
CA ALA A 94 12.33 -5.74 -1.54
C ALA A 94 12.21 -7.16 -0.99
N LEU A 95 12.55 -8.15 -1.80
CA LEU A 95 12.72 -9.51 -1.34
C LEU A 95 13.96 -9.54 -0.44
N GLY A 96 13.75 -9.79 0.85
CA GLY A 96 14.84 -10.04 1.79
C GLY A 96 15.52 -11.36 1.44
N GLY A 97 16.84 -11.37 1.31
CA GLY A 97 17.59 -12.63 1.33
C GLY A 97 17.36 -13.34 2.66
N THR A 98 17.35 -14.67 2.66
CA THR A 98 17.16 -15.50 3.86
C THR A 98 18.21 -15.16 4.91
N THR A 99 17.94 -14.21 5.80
CA THR A 99 18.70 -14.06 7.04
C THR A 99 18.21 -15.16 7.97
N VAL A 100 18.87 -16.31 7.88
CA VAL A 100 18.93 -17.28 8.98
C VAL A 100 19.47 -16.53 10.19
N TYR A 101 18.61 -16.21 11.14
CA TYR A 101 19.07 -15.80 12.46
C TYR A 101 19.75 -17.02 13.12
N PRO A 102 20.98 -16.88 13.66
CA PRO A 102 21.63 -17.96 14.41
C PRO A 102 20.89 -18.31 15.71
#